data_AF-A0A821E3G6-F1
#
_entry.id   AF-A0A821E3G6-F1
#
_cell.length_a   1.000
_cell.length_b   1.000
_cell.length_c   1.000
_cell.angle_alpha   90.00
_cell.angle_beta   90.00
_cell.angle_gamma   90.00
#
_symmetry.space_group_name_H-M   'P 1'
#
loop_
_entity.id
_entity.type
_entity.pdbx_description
1 polymer ?
#
loop_
_entity_poly.entity_id
_entity_poly.type
_entity_poly.pdbx_seq_one_letter_code
_entity_poly.pdbx_strand_id
1 'polypeptide(L)' 'MPSMYKHVYALKDELHRLQSMTHLTKAENEFLIKEKQNVLFKSFITVLEAVSQITRSSAQTPRERTFQKDYR' A
#
# COMPACT_ATOMS: atom_id res chain seq x y z
N MET A 1 2.69 -13.25 -6.72
CA MET A 1 3.00 -11.84 -7.05
C MET A 1 2.43 -11.26 -8.36
N PRO A 2 1.68 -11.96 -9.25
CA PRO A 2 1.13 -11.30 -10.46
C PRO A 2 -0.07 -10.36 -10.20
N SER A 3 -0.80 -10.53 -9.09
CA SER A 3 -2.00 -9.73 -8.83
C SER A 3 -1.69 -8.30 -8.37
N MET A 4 -0.57 -8.08 -7.67
CA MET A 4 -0.22 -6.75 -7.13
C MET A 4 0.08 -5.75 -8.26
N TYR A 5 0.86 -6.16 -9.26
CA TYR A 5 1.12 -5.33 -10.44
C TYR A 5 -0.15 -4.98 -11.19
N LYS A 6 -1.11 -5.92 -11.31
CA LYS A 6 -2.41 -5.64 -11.93
C LYS A 6 -3.18 -4.55 -11.19
N HIS A 7 -3.18 -4.54 -9.85
CA HIS A 7 -3.84 -3.49 -9.07
C HIS A 7 -3.15 -2.14 -9.22
N VAL A 8 -1.82 -2.11 -9.27
CA VAL A 8 -1.05 -0.88 -9.48
C VAL A 8 -1.32 -0.29 -10.86
N TYR A 9 -1.34 -1.11 -11.91
CA TYR A 9 -1.66 -0.66 -13.27
C TYR A 9 -3.11 -0.18 -13.38
N ALA A 10 -4.07 -0.92 -12.83
CA ALA A 10 -5.47 -0.52 -12.81
C ALA A 10 -5.68 0.84 -12.10
N LEU A 11 -4.97 1.07 -10.99
CA LEU A 11 -5.02 2.35 -10.28
C LEU A 11 -4.39 3.48 -11.09
N LYS A 12 -3.28 3.22 -11.80
CA LYS A 12 -2.63 4.20 -12.68
C LYS A 12 -3.57 4.63 -13.80
N ASP A 13 -4.26 3.68 -14.43
CA ASP A 13 -5.22 3.97 -15.49
C ASP A 13 -6.44 4.72 -14.95
N GLU A 14 -6.92 4.36 -13.76
CA GLU A 14 -8.06 5.03 -13.12
C GLU A 14 -7.71 6.46 -12.65
N LEU A 15 -6.49 6.70 -12.15
CA LEU A 15 -5.97 8.03 -11.84
C LEU A 15 -5.87 8.90 -13.10
N HIS A 16 -5.38 8.34 -14.20
CA HIS A 16 -5.31 9.05 -15.47
C HIS A 16 -6.72 9.44 -15.95
N ARG A 17 -7.70 8.53 -15.82
CA ARG A 17 -9.10 8.82 -16.12
C ARG A 17 -9.64 9.94 -15.26
N LEU A 18 -9.44 9.89 -13.93
CA LEU A 18 -9.90 10.94 -13.01
C LEU A 18 -9.28 12.31 -13.34
N GLN A 19 -7.99 12.35 -13.66
CA GLN A 19 -7.31 13.59 -14.06
C GLN A 19 -7.83 14.17 -15.38
N SER A 20 -8.36 13.33 -16.28
CA SER A 20 -8.95 13.75 -17.56
C SER A 20 -10.42 14.19 -17.46
N MET A 21 -11.08 14.02 -16.31
CA MET A 21 -12.48 14.41 -16.13
C MET A 21 -12.63 15.92 -15.99
N THR A 22 -13.24 16.56 -16.99
CA THR A 22 -13.49 18.00 -17.03
C THR A 22 -14.75 18.45 -16.26
N HIS A 23 -15.58 17.49 -15.82
CA HIS A 23 -16.84 17.76 -15.11
C HIS A 23 -16.69 17.77 -13.58
N LEU A 24 -15.53 17.39 -13.05
CA LEU A 24 -15.23 17.46 -11.63
C LEU A 24 -14.50 18.75 -11.31
N THR A 25 -14.85 19.38 -10.20
CA THR A 25 -14.02 20.44 -9.64
C THR A 25 -12.69 19.85 -9.17
N LYS A 26 -11.65 20.69 -9.09
CA LYS A 26 -10.33 20.27 -8.60
C LYS A 26 -10.41 19.60 -7.22
N ALA A 27 -11.24 20.13 -6.32
CA ALA A 27 -11.42 19.61 -4.98
C ALA A 27 -12.07 18.21 -4.95
N GLU A 28 -13.09 17.98 -5.78
CA GLU A 28 -13.72 16.66 -5.90
C GLU A 28 -12.77 15.63 -6.49
N ASN A 29 -11.95 16.04 -7.46
CA ASN A 29 -10.95 15.17 -8.07
C ASN A 29 -9.85 14.78 -7.06
N GLU A 30 -9.32 15.74 -6.30
CA GLU A 30 -8.35 15.49 -5.23
C GLU A 30 -8.92 14.58 -4.13
N PHE A 31 -10.18 14.76 -3.76
CA PHE A 31 -10.87 13.88 -2.80
C PHE A 31 -10.94 12.44 -3.31
N LEU A 32 -11.38 12.22 -4.55
CA LEU A 32 -11.49 10.90 -5.15
C LEU A 32 -10.12 10.20 -5.29
N ILE A 33 -9.09 10.94 -5.69
CA ILE A 33 -7.72 10.43 -5.75
C ILE A 33 -7.27 9.95 -4.37
N LYS A 34 -7.51 10.75 -3.33
CA LYS A 34 -7.11 10.43 -1.94
C LYS A 34 -7.86 9.21 -1.41
N GLU A 35 -9.17 9.12 -1.62
CA GLU A 35 -9.95 7.95 -1.22
C GLU A 35 -9.47 6.67 -1.90
N LYS A 36 -9.18 6.73 -3.20
CA LYS A 36 -8.66 5.58 -3.96
C LYS A 36 -7.27 5.15 -3.47
N GLN A 37 -6.39 6.11 -3.19
CA GLN A 37 -5.09 5.83 -2.58
C GLN A 37 -5.25 5.19 -1.19
N ASN A 38 -6.15 5.69 -0.35
CA ASN A 38 -6.41 5.15 0.99
C ASN A 38 -6.81 3.67 0.94
N VAL A 39 -7.65 3.26 -0.02
CA VAL A 39 -8.07 1.85 -0.16
C VAL A 39 -6.86 0.94 -0.39
N LEU A 40 -5.92 1.34 -1.25
CA LEU A 40 -4.70 0.56 -1.49
C LEU A 40 -3.77 0.59 -0.27
N PHE A 41 -3.48 1.79 0.25
CA PHE A 41 -2.53 1.95 1.35
C PHE A 41 -2.99 1.22 2.61
N LYS A 42 -4.30 1.15 2.87
CA LYS A 42 -4.84 0.37 3.99
C LYS A 42 -4.43 -1.10 3.91
N SER A 43 -4.49 -1.70 2.72
CA SER A 43 -4.08 -3.10 2.54
C SER A 43 -2.58 -3.28 2.80
N PHE A 44 -1.75 -2.36 2.28
CA PHE A 44 -0.31 -2.38 2.52
C PHE A 44 0.03 -2.20 4.01
N ILE A 45 -0.61 -1.25 4.68
CA ILE A 45 -0.43 -0.99 6.11
C ILE A 45 -0.77 -2.23 6.92
N THR A 46 -1.91 -2.89 6.65
CA THR A 46 -2.28 -4.13 7.36
C THR A 46 -1.25 -5.24 7.20
N VAL A 47 -0.71 -5.43 5.99
CA VAL A 47 0.35 -6.43 5.75
C VAL A 47 1.64 -6.05 6.47
N LEU A 48 2.04 -4.78 6.41
CA LEU A 48 3.24 -4.29 7.09
C LEU A 48 3.10 -4.38 8.61
N GLU A 49 1.92 -4.11 9.16
CA GLU A 49 1.61 -4.30 10.59
C GLU A 49 1.73 -5.77 10.97
N ALA A 50 1.20 -6.70 10.16
CA ALA A 50 1.34 -8.13 10.40
C ALA A 50 2.81 -8.57 10.37
N VAL A 51 3.58 -8.12 9.37
CA VAL A 51 5.02 -8.40 9.28
C VAL A 51 5.75 -7.81 10.48
N SER A 52 5.43 -6.58 10.89
CA SER A 52 6.02 -5.91 12.06
C SER A 52 5.72 -6.66 13.36
N GLN A 53 4.51 -7.20 13.53
CA GLN A 53 4.18 -8.03 14.69
C GLN A 53 5.01 -9.32 14.74
N ILE A 54 5.17 -9.99 13.59
CA ILE A 54 6.00 -11.19 13.48
C ILE A 54 7.46 -10.86 13.82
N THR A 55 8.01 -9.77 13.28
CA THR A 55 9.42 -9.40 13.50
C THR A 55 9.69 -8.84 14.90
N ARG A 56 8.67 -8.37 15.63
CA ARG A 56 8.79 -7.96 17.03
C ARG A 56 8.75 -9.12 18.02
N SER A 57 8.19 -10.27 17.62
CA SER A 57 8.16 -11.47 18.44
C SER A 57 9.56 -12.01 18.71
N SER A 58 9.73 -12.78 19.79
CA SER A 58 11.03 -13.36 20.13
C SER A 58 11.50 -14.30 19.02
N ALA A 59 12.65 -13.96 18.41
CA ALA A 59 13.27 -14.77 17.37
C ALA A 59 13.48 -16.22 17.83
N GLN A 60 12.96 -17.16 17.04
CA GLN A 60 13.04 -18.60 17.30
C GLN A 60 14.28 -19.22 16.65
N THR A 61 14.82 -18.59 15.61
CA THR A 61 16.01 -19.07 14.89
C THR A 61 17.16 -18.05 14.89
N PRO A 62 18.43 -18.49 14.72
CA PRO A 62 19.56 -17.57 14.57
C PRO A 62 19.42 -16.62 13.38
N ARG A 63 18.83 -17.08 12.27
CA ARG A 63 18.56 -16.25 11.08
C ARG A 63 17.56 -15.14 11.38
N GLU A 64 16.49 -15.44 12.12
CA GLU A 64 15.54 -14.43 12.58
C GLU A 64 16.19 -13.41 13.51
N ARG A 65 17.09 -13.83 14.41
CA ARG A 65 17.83 -12.90 15.28
C ARG A 65 18.66 -11.91 14.47
N THR A 66 19.39 -12.39 13.46
CA THR A 66 20.18 -11.52 12.58
C THR A 66 19.26 -10.54 11.83
N PHE A 67 18.20 -11.04 11.22
CA PHE A 67 17.23 -10.19 10.54
C PHE A 67 16.60 -9.14 11.46
N GLN A 68 16.16 -9.53 12.66
CA GLN A 68 15.62 -8.58 13.64
C GLN A 68 16.68 -7.57 14.10
N LYS A 69 17.95 -7.96 14.23
CA LYS A 69 19.02 -7.00 14.59
C LYS A 69 19.23 -5.94 13.51
N ASP A 70 19.09 -6.31 12.24
CA ASP A 70 19.38 -5.42 11.11
C ASP A 70 18.19 -4.52 10.73
N TYR A 71 16.96 -4.93 11.05
CA TYR A 71 15.72 -4.30 10.56
C TYR A 71 14.69 -3.91 11.64
N ARG A 72 14.98 -4.07 12.93
CA ARG A 72 14.11 -3.65 14.06
C ARG A 72 14.50 -2.27 14.57
#